data_AF-A0AAN9HYW3-F1
#
_entry.id   AF-A0AAN9HYW3-F1
#
_cell.length_a   1.000
_cell.length_b   1.000
_cell.length_c   1.000
_cell.angle_alpha   90.00
_cell.angle_beta   90.00
_cell.angle_gamma   90.00
#
_symmetry.space_group_name_H-M   'P 1'
#
loop_
_entity.id
_entity.type
_entity.pdbx_description
1 polymer ?
#
loop_
_entity_poly.entity_id
_entity_poly.type
_entity_poly.pdbx_seq_one_letter_code
_entity_poly.pdbx_strand_id
1 'polypeptide(L)'
;MAQMKQIENFGDFQFFSSDHINQAFTNALPLLNPSSLLPCPIVAAPIVGLVKPYSVDLTCTEMVIPIGKGNDTMFQPDPFSLELFAKECKKQYGVSPRPHWVTTYYGGHDIKLTLQRFGSNIIFSNGLKDPYSIGGVLDNISDSLVAIHTTNGAHCLDILSANQNDPEWLVQQRKKEIEIIKGWIAQYYDDLGASILSDLKIPEQMILKYILVENKTFTMRSPISIVAAVIYIITQLSDDKKPLKDISVATGVAEGTIRNSYKDLYHHVSKIIPNWYAKEEDLR
;
A
#
# COMPACT_ATOMS: atom_id res chain seq x y z
N MET A 1 33.00 0.14 -23.81
CA MET A 1 33.48 0.86 -22.62
C MET A 1 33.28 2.35 -22.88
N ALA A 2 32.16 2.92 -22.42
CA ALA A 2 31.94 4.36 -22.45
C ALA A 2 31.79 4.82 -21.00
N GLN A 3 32.61 5.80 -20.62
CA GLN A 3 32.92 6.19 -19.26
C GLN A 3 31.76 6.94 -18.59
N MET A 4 31.45 6.54 -17.35
CA MET A 4 30.74 7.35 -16.37
C MET A 4 31.52 8.66 -16.14
N LYS A 5 30.90 9.81 -16.40
CA LYS A 5 31.31 11.06 -15.78
C LYS A 5 30.47 11.25 -14.52
N GLN A 6 31.13 11.18 -13.36
CA GLN A 6 30.63 11.76 -12.12
C GLN A 6 30.34 13.25 -12.35
N ILE A 7 29.14 13.68 -11.96
CA ILE A 7 28.84 15.09 -11.74
C ILE A 7 28.78 15.27 -10.22
N GLU A 8 29.79 15.95 -9.69
CA GLU A 8 29.89 16.32 -8.29
C GLU A 8 28.95 17.51 -7.98
N ASN A 9 28.13 17.32 -6.94
CA ASN A 9 27.47 18.30 -6.07
C ASN A 9 26.90 19.59 -6.66
N PHE A 10 25.57 19.65 -6.79
CA PHE A 10 24.72 20.75 -6.27
C PHE A 10 23.31 20.20 -6.00
N GLY A 11 22.68 20.65 -4.90
CA GLY A 11 21.48 20.07 -4.28
C GLY A 11 20.17 20.28 -5.04
N ASP A 12 20.07 19.74 -6.25
CA ASP A 12 18.86 19.69 -7.04
C ASP A 12 18.27 18.27 -7.02
N PHE A 13 17.06 18.11 -6.46
CA PHE A 13 16.14 17.20 -7.13
C PHE A 13 15.86 17.84 -8.51
N GLN A 14 16.73 17.54 -9.47
CA GLN A 14 16.34 17.59 -10.87
C GLN A 14 15.12 16.69 -10.96
N PHE A 15 13.92 17.27 -11.03
CA PHE A 15 12.88 16.66 -11.84
C PHE A 15 13.56 16.37 -13.17
N PHE A 16 13.80 15.08 -13.42
CA PHE A 16 14.66 14.60 -14.50
C PHE A 16 14.38 15.40 -15.78
N SER A 17 15.46 15.89 -16.41
CA SER A 17 15.37 16.76 -17.58
C SER A 17 14.38 16.21 -18.62
N SER A 18 13.79 17.12 -19.39
CA SER A 18 12.83 16.79 -20.46
C SER A 18 13.32 15.66 -21.37
N ASP A 19 14.64 15.47 -21.50
CA ASP A 19 15.28 14.50 -22.38
C ASP A 19 14.79 13.05 -22.19
N HIS A 20 14.36 12.64 -20.99
CA HIS A 20 13.94 11.24 -20.73
C HIS A 20 12.42 11.01 -20.84
N ILE A 21 11.59 12.04 -20.60
CA ILE A 21 10.13 11.98 -20.83
C ILE A 21 9.86 11.75 -22.32
N ASN A 22 10.70 12.32 -23.17
CA ASN A 22 10.53 12.33 -24.62
C ASN A 22 10.73 10.99 -25.32
N GLN A 23 11.54 10.11 -24.74
CA GLN A 23 11.73 8.76 -25.26
C GLN A 23 10.51 7.86 -25.02
N ALA A 24 9.70 8.14 -23.98
CA ALA A 24 8.48 7.39 -23.70
C ALA A 24 7.34 7.73 -24.68
N PHE A 25 7.29 8.98 -25.17
CA PHE A 25 6.24 9.43 -26.10
C PHE A 25 6.49 9.05 -27.57
N THR A 26 7.70 8.64 -27.96
CA THR A 26 8.02 8.37 -29.38
C THR A 26 7.33 7.11 -29.94
N ASN A 27 6.81 6.23 -29.09
CA ASN A 27 6.19 4.95 -29.51
C ASN A 27 4.68 4.86 -29.29
N ALA A 28 4.01 5.96 -28.91
CA ALA A 28 2.58 5.98 -28.61
C ALA A 28 1.73 6.59 -29.73
N LEU A 29 1.75 5.98 -30.92
CA LEU A 29 0.74 6.19 -31.96
C LEU A 29 0.68 4.92 -32.83
N PRO A 30 -0.21 3.94 -32.53
CA PRO A 30 -1.65 4.10 -32.76
C PRO A 30 -2.52 3.18 -31.88
N LEU A 31 -3.05 3.64 -30.73
CA LEU A 31 -4.09 2.86 -30.01
C LEU A 31 -5.13 3.77 -29.33
N LEU A 32 -5.81 4.60 -30.13
CA LEU A 32 -7.16 5.05 -29.75
C LEU A 32 -8.14 3.94 -30.15
N ASN A 33 -8.18 2.87 -29.35
CA ASN A 33 -9.35 2.00 -29.30
C ASN A 33 -10.12 2.39 -28.03
N PRO A 34 -11.30 3.04 -28.13
CA PRO A 34 -12.01 3.60 -26.97
C PRO A 34 -12.56 2.55 -26.00
N SER A 35 -12.41 1.25 -26.30
CA SER A 35 -13.01 0.14 -25.55
C SER A 35 -12.16 -0.43 -24.41
N SER A 36 -10.90 0.00 -24.25
CA SER A 36 -9.95 -0.59 -23.29
C SER A 36 -9.37 0.39 -22.25
N LEU A 37 -9.83 1.64 -22.23
CA LEU A 37 -9.48 2.59 -21.17
C LEU A 37 -10.44 2.38 -19.97
N LEU A 38 -10.22 1.31 -19.21
CA LEU A 38 -10.71 1.30 -17.83
C LEU A 38 -9.92 2.37 -17.07
N PRO A 39 -10.55 3.42 -16.54
CA PRO A 39 -9.83 4.47 -15.85
C PRO A 39 -9.14 3.88 -14.62
N CYS A 40 -7.84 4.11 -14.49
CA CYS A 40 -7.17 3.94 -13.22
C CYS A 40 -7.87 4.84 -12.19
N PRO A 41 -8.37 4.29 -11.07
CA PRO A 41 -9.08 5.09 -10.08
C PRO A 41 -8.18 6.08 -9.31
N ILE A 42 -6.84 5.99 -9.47
CA ILE A 42 -5.87 6.74 -8.67
C ILE A 42 -5.46 8.07 -9.34
N VAL A 43 -5.48 8.13 -10.67
CA VAL A 43 -5.25 9.38 -11.42
C VAL A 43 -6.42 9.59 -12.36
N ALA A 44 -7.58 9.93 -11.78
CA ALA A 44 -8.57 10.63 -12.54
C ALA A 44 -7.95 11.97 -12.95
N ALA A 45 -7.44 12.05 -14.18
CA ALA A 45 -7.37 13.34 -14.86
C ALA A 45 -8.73 14.01 -14.65
N PRO A 46 -8.79 15.31 -14.30
CA PRO A 46 -10.06 15.99 -14.29
C PRO A 46 -10.59 15.85 -15.71
N ILE A 47 -11.64 15.04 -15.86
CA ILE A 47 -12.42 15.00 -17.09
C ILE A 47 -12.84 16.44 -17.27
N VAL A 48 -12.24 17.10 -18.26
CA VAL A 48 -12.61 18.44 -18.70
C VAL A 48 -14.09 18.36 -19.07
N GLY A 49 -14.96 18.68 -18.12
CA GLY A 49 -16.40 18.54 -18.30
C GLY A 49 -17.26 18.28 -17.05
N LEU A 50 -16.72 17.88 -15.89
CA LEU A 50 -17.56 17.59 -14.71
C LEU A 50 -17.08 18.21 -13.37
N VAL A 51 -16.28 19.28 -13.42
CA VAL A 51 -15.95 20.04 -12.20
C VAL A 51 -17.05 21.06 -11.95
N LYS A 52 -17.78 20.90 -10.83
CA LYS A 52 -18.76 21.88 -10.36
C LYS A 52 -18.08 23.26 -10.26
N PRO A 53 -18.77 24.39 -10.53
CA PRO A 53 -18.21 25.74 -10.52
C PRO A 53 -17.66 26.24 -9.15
N TYR A 54 -17.59 25.38 -8.12
CA TYR A 54 -17.15 25.72 -6.77
C TYR A 54 -16.08 24.79 -6.19
N SER A 55 -15.64 23.75 -6.91
CA SER A 55 -14.52 22.92 -6.46
C SER A 55 -13.21 23.49 -6.98
N VAL A 56 -12.36 23.96 -6.08
CA VAL A 56 -10.97 24.35 -6.38
C VAL A 56 -10.22 23.13 -6.90
N ASP A 57 -9.53 23.29 -8.03
CA ASP A 57 -8.65 22.25 -8.56
C ASP A 57 -7.47 22.01 -7.61
N LEU A 58 -7.22 20.77 -7.23
CA LEU A 58 -6.12 20.37 -6.34
C LEU A 58 -4.74 20.69 -6.95
N THR A 59 -4.64 20.78 -8.28
CA THR A 59 -3.42 21.23 -8.97
C THR A 59 -3.14 22.72 -8.75
N CYS A 60 -4.18 23.53 -8.53
CA CYS A 60 -4.08 24.96 -8.26
C CYS A 60 -3.74 25.29 -6.80
N THR A 61 -3.61 24.28 -5.93
CA THR A 61 -3.24 24.46 -4.52
C THR A 61 -1.98 23.68 -4.16
N GLU A 62 -2.02 22.35 -4.19
CA GLU A 62 -0.98 21.50 -3.59
C GLU A 62 -0.27 20.63 -4.62
N MET A 63 -1.01 20.03 -5.56
CA MET A 63 -0.44 19.11 -6.56
C MET A 63 0.02 19.85 -7.82
N VAL A 64 0.99 20.74 -7.68
CA VAL A 64 1.57 21.45 -8.81
C VAL A 64 2.50 20.51 -9.58
N ILE A 65 2.05 20.01 -10.74
CA ILE A 65 2.83 19.08 -11.57
C ILE A 65 3.34 19.84 -12.81
N PRO A 66 4.66 20.13 -12.91
CA PRO A 66 5.22 20.96 -13.98
C PRO A 66 5.40 20.17 -15.28
N ILE A 67 4.30 19.84 -15.96
CA ILE A 67 4.33 19.15 -17.26
C ILE A 67 4.35 20.19 -18.38
N GLY A 68 5.32 20.10 -19.27
CA GLY A 68 5.45 20.94 -20.46
C GLY A 68 5.94 20.15 -21.67
N LYS A 69 5.76 20.70 -22.87
CA LYS A 69 6.18 20.10 -24.13
C LYS A 69 7.42 20.83 -24.66
N GLY A 70 8.51 20.09 -24.88
CA GLY A 70 9.74 20.60 -25.48
C GLY A 70 9.85 20.32 -26.98
N ASN A 71 10.98 20.76 -27.58
CA ASN A 71 11.33 20.51 -28.99
C ASN A 71 11.69 19.03 -29.27
N ASP A 72 11.95 18.28 -28.20
CA ASP A 72 12.26 16.86 -28.16
C ASP A 72 10.98 15.98 -28.16
N THR A 73 9.80 16.60 -28.06
CA THR A 73 8.50 15.91 -28.20
C THR A 73 8.04 15.89 -29.67
N MET A 74 7.09 15.02 -30.01
CA MET A 74 6.38 15.09 -31.30
C MET A 74 5.31 16.19 -31.37
N PHE A 75 5.15 16.99 -30.31
CA PHE A 75 4.11 18.01 -30.18
C PHE A 75 4.67 19.41 -30.35
N GLN A 76 3.79 20.38 -30.60
CA GLN A 76 4.20 21.78 -30.63
C GLN A 76 4.75 22.21 -29.25
N PRO A 77 5.91 22.89 -29.22
CA PRO A 77 6.54 23.34 -27.98
C PRO A 77 5.61 24.25 -27.17
N ASP A 78 5.51 23.93 -25.89
CA ASP A 78 4.66 24.61 -24.91
C ASP A 78 5.22 24.31 -23.51
N PRO A 79 6.33 24.99 -23.14
CA PRO A 79 7.02 24.72 -21.89
C PRO A 79 6.19 25.18 -20.68
N PHE A 80 6.28 24.46 -19.58
CA PHE A 80 5.56 24.79 -18.34
C PHE A 80 6.06 26.13 -17.77
N SER A 81 5.13 27.02 -17.40
CA SER A 81 5.40 28.27 -16.70
C SER A 81 4.59 28.36 -15.41
N LEU A 82 5.29 28.35 -14.28
CA LEU A 82 4.67 28.48 -12.96
C LEU A 82 3.94 29.82 -12.80
N GLU A 83 4.44 30.90 -13.40
CA GLU A 83 3.82 32.22 -13.33
C GLU A 83 2.47 32.24 -14.05
N LEU A 84 2.43 31.72 -15.29
CA LEU A 84 1.19 31.63 -16.07
C LEU A 84 0.19 30.70 -15.39
N PHE A 85 0.67 29.56 -14.89
CA PHE A 85 -0.14 28.61 -14.14
C PHE A 85 -0.77 29.26 -12.88
N ALA A 86 0.04 29.94 -12.07
CA ALA A 86 -0.42 30.62 -10.87
C ALA A 86 -1.43 31.74 -11.17
N LYS A 87 -1.23 32.48 -12.27
CA LYS A 87 -2.15 33.53 -12.71
C LYS A 87 -3.51 32.95 -13.12
N GLU A 88 -3.52 31.83 -13.83
CA GLU A 88 -4.76 31.18 -14.25
C GLU A 88 -5.50 30.58 -13.05
N CYS A 89 -4.80 29.91 -12.13
CA CYS A 89 -5.37 29.43 -10.88
C CYS A 89 -5.99 30.55 -10.04
N LYS A 90 -5.31 31.71 -9.97
CA LYS A 90 -5.82 32.88 -9.25
C LYS A 90 -7.08 33.45 -9.89
N LYS A 91 -7.13 33.45 -11.23
CA LYS A 91 -8.26 33.94 -12.00
C LYS A 91 -9.48 33.01 -11.92
N GLN A 92 -9.28 31.69 -12.04
CA GLN A 92 -10.36 30.71 -12.04
C GLN A 92 -10.91 30.42 -10.64
N TYR A 93 -10.03 30.30 -9.64
CA TYR A 93 -10.37 29.76 -8.32
C TYR A 93 -10.04 30.71 -7.16
N GLY A 94 -9.42 31.87 -7.41
CA GLY A 94 -9.05 32.83 -6.37
C GLY A 94 -7.88 32.40 -5.47
N VAL A 95 -7.30 31.23 -5.73
CA VAL A 95 -6.19 30.63 -4.96
C VAL A 95 -4.84 30.81 -5.65
N SER A 96 -3.76 30.66 -4.90
CA SER A 96 -2.39 30.65 -5.43
C SER A 96 -1.74 29.30 -5.12
N PRO A 97 -1.10 28.65 -6.11
CA PRO A 97 -0.49 27.34 -5.92
C PRO A 97 0.73 27.39 -5.00
N ARG A 98 0.98 26.28 -4.30
CA ARG A 98 2.11 26.09 -3.38
C ARG A 98 3.03 24.98 -3.92
N PRO A 99 3.92 25.27 -4.87
CA PRO A 99 4.67 24.25 -5.60
C PRO A 99 5.59 23.39 -4.73
N HIS A 100 6.09 23.92 -3.61
CA HIS A 100 6.98 23.19 -2.71
C HIS A 100 6.26 22.51 -1.55
N TRP A 101 4.93 22.59 -1.47
CA TRP A 101 4.18 22.03 -0.33
C TRP A 101 4.36 20.52 -0.23
N VAL A 102 4.16 19.79 -1.33
CA VAL A 102 4.29 18.32 -1.37
C VAL A 102 5.72 17.87 -1.06
N THR A 103 6.72 18.53 -1.66
CA THR A 103 8.13 18.16 -1.45
C THR A 103 8.59 18.44 -0.02
N THR A 104 8.06 19.50 0.61
CA THR A 104 8.35 19.85 2.01
C THR A 104 7.62 18.92 2.98
N TYR A 105 6.33 18.65 2.74
CA TYR A 105 5.48 17.93 3.67
C TYR A 105 5.75 16.42 3.66
N TYR A 106 5.91 15.82 2.48
CA TYR A 106 6.13 14.38 2.32
C TYR A 106 7.61 13.99 2.17
N GLY A 107 8.54 14.96 2.30
CA GLY A 107 9.98 14.73 2.19
C GLY A 107 10.46 14.38 0.78
N GLY A 108 9.79 14.91 -0.25
CA GLY A 108 10.18 14.73 -1.65
C GLY A 108 11.56 15.31 -2.01
N HIS A 109 12.17 16.12 -1.15
CA HIS A 109 13.53 16.63 -1.33
C HIS A 109 14.63 15.58 -1.13
N ASP A 110 14.35 14.49 -0.42
CA ASP A 110 15.19 13.29 -0.38
C ASP A 110 14.30 12.11 0.00
N ILE A 111 13.57 11.62 -1.00
CA ILE A 111 12.57 10.57 -0.82
C ILE A 111 13.21 9.26 -0.32
N LYS A 112 14.45 8.97 -0.73
CA LYS A 112 15.18 7.78 -0.29
C LYS A 112 15.50 7.88 1.19
N LEU A 113 16.14 8.98 1.62
CA LEU A 113 16.46 9.19 3.04
C LEU A 113 15.19 9.26 3.91
N THR A 114 14.17 9.98 3.46
CA THR A 114 12.92 10.18 4.21
C THR A 114 12.19 8.85 4.40
N LEU A 115 11.92 8.13 3.31
CA LEU A 115 11.21 6.86 3.39
C LEU A 115 12.05 5.80 4.09
N GLN A 116 13.37 5.75 3.90
CA GLN A 116 14.21 4.80 4.63
C GLN A 116 14.13 4.95 6.15
N ARG A 117 13.86 6.17 6.66
CA ARG A 117 13.73 6.43 8.10
C ARG A 117 12.32 6.26 8.66
N PHE A 118 11.29 6.63 7.89
CA PHE A 118 9.92 6.72 8.39
C PHE A 118 8.91 5.85 7.64
N GLY A 119 9.26 5.39 6.44
CA GLY A 119 8.42 4.54 5.61
C GLY A 119 8.66 3.06 5.89
N SER A 120 7.59 2.28 5.82
CA SER A 120 7.64 0.82 5.86
C SER A 120 6.44 0.27 5.13
N ASN A 121 6.58 -0.93 4.58
CA ASN A 121 5.51 -1.70 3.96
C ASN A 121 4.81 -0.95 2.81
N ILE A 122 5.62 -0.50 1.84
CA ILE A 122 5.14 0.18 0.63
C ILE A 122 5.70 -0.54 -0.60
N ILE A 123 4.81 -0.84 -1.54
CA ILE A 123 5.18 -1.28 -2.89
C ILE A 123 5.03 -0.09 -3.83
N PHE A 124 6.10 0.25 -4.55
CA PHE A 124 6.07 1.19 -5.66
C PHE A 124 5.96 0.42 -6.97
N SER A 125 4.73 0.21 -7.46
CA SER A 125 4.49 -0.47 -8.73
C SER A 125 4.53 0.52 -9.90
N ASN A 126 5.26 0.20 -10.97
CA ASN A 126 5.40 1.06 -12.14
C ASN A 126 5.39 0.27 -13.46
N GLY A 127 4.64 0.74 -14.44
CA GLY A 127 4.77 0.28 -15.82
C GLY A 127 5.70 1.20 -16.60
N LEU A 128 6.80 0.70 -17.18
CA LEU A 128 7.77 1.56 -17.88
C LEU A 128 7.27 2.15 -19.22
N LYS A 129 6.08 1.74 -19.70
CA LYS A 129 5.40 2.42 -20.81
C LYS A 129 4.47 3.54 -20.34
N ASP A 130 4.24 3.66 -19.03
CA ASP A 130 3.52 4.78 -18.46
C ASP A 130 4.46 6.00 -18.39
N PRO A 131 4.12 7.14 -19.02
CA PRO A 131 4.94 8.35 -18.92
C PRO A 131 5.09 8.86 -17.48
N TYR A 132 4.18 8.52 -16.56
CA TYR A 132 4.31 8.90 -15.15
C TYR A 132 5.38 8.10 -14.39
N SER A 133 5.82 6.96 -14.91
CA SER A 133 6.82 6.09 -14.24
C SER A 133 8.17 6.76 -13.99
N ILE A 134 8.51 7.78 -14.77
CA ILE A 134 9.73 8.58 -14.58
C ILE A 134 9.71 9.41 -13.29
N GLY A 135 8.53 9.79 -12.80
CA GLY A 135 8.36 10.46 -11.52
C GLY A 135 8.21 9.50 -10.34
N GLY A 136 8.20 8.18 -10.61
CA GLY A 136 8.02 7.14 -9.60
C GLY A 136 9.34 6.65 -8.97
N VAL A 137 9.21 5.73 -8.02
CA VAL A 137 10.33 5.02 -7.40
C VAL A 137 10.56 3.70 -8.15
N LEU A 138 11.72 3.57 -8.80
CA LEU A 138 12.04 2.39 -9.63
C LEU A 138 13.02 1.40 -8.97
N ASP A 139 13.67 1.80 -7.88
CA ASP A 139 14.60 0.97 -7.12
C ASP A 139 14.10 0.74 -5.69
N ASN A 140 14.43 -0.41 -5.11
CA ASN A 140 14.17 -0.67 -3.70
C ASN A 140 14.90 0.35 -2.82
N ILE A 141 14.21 0.89 -1.82
CA ILE A 141 14.77 1.81 -0.81
C ILE A 141 15.20 1.04 0.44
N SER A 142 14.43 0.01 0.81
CA SER A 142 14.70 -0.90 1.94
C SER A 142 14.03 -2.26 1.68
N ASP A 143 14.18 -3.20 2.62
CA ASP A 143 13.55 -4.52 2.54
C ASP A 143 12.01 -4.46 2.53
N SER A 144 11.42 -3.42 3.14
CA SER A 144 9.96 -3.21 3.20
C SER A 144 9.44 -2.11 2.27
N LEU A 145 10.34 -1.36 1.62
CA LEU A 145 10.06 -0.32 0.64
C LEU A 145 10.56 -0.75 -0.73
N VAL A 146 9.73 -1.52 -1.42
CA VAL A 146 10.13 -2.27 -2.61
C VAL A 146 9.57 -1.65 -3.87
N ALA A 147 10.37 -1.59 -4.93
CA ALA A 147 9.94 -1.17 -6.25
C ALA A 147 9.69 -2.40 -7.13
N ILE A 148 8.53 -2.43 -7.79
CA ILE A 148 8.16 -3.48 -8.74
C ILE A 148 7.83 -2.79 -10.05
N HIS A 149 8.67 -2.94 -11.06
CA HIS A 149 8.41 -2.33 -12.36
C HIS A 149 8.47 -3.34 -13.49
N THR A 150 7.68 -3.07 -14.54
CA THR A 150 7.61 -3.94 -15.72
C THR A 150 7.83 -3.15 -16.99
N THR A 151 8.62 -3.71 -17.92
CA THR A 151 8.98 -3.05 -19.19
C THR A 151 7.78 -2.79 -20.10
N ASN A 152 6.74 -3.61 -20.01
CA ASN A 152 5.55 -3.53 -20.85
C ASN A 152 4.31 -2.99 -20.11
N GLY A 153 4.42 -2.71 -18.81
CA GLY A 153 3.34 -2.15 -18.00
C GLY A 153 2.92 -0.78 -18.50
N ALA A 154 1.61 -0.58 -18.63
CA ALA A 154 0.99 0.73 -18.79
C ALA A 154 0.43 1.21 -17.44
N HIS A 155 -0.17 2.40 -17.44
CA HIS A 155 -0.67 3.05 -16.23
C HIS A 155 -1.63 2.15 -15.43
N CYS A 156 -1.27 1.86 -14.17
CA CYS A 156 -2.06 1.10 -13.19
C CYS A 156 -2.53 -0.30 -13.62
N LEU A 157 -1.86 -0.96 -14.55
CA LEU A 157 -2.33 -2.23 -15.11
C LEU A 157 -2.43 -3.36 -14.06
N ASP A 158 -1.54 -3.34 -13.08
CA ASP A 158 -1.44 -4.25 -11.94
C ASP A 158 -2.69 -4.24 -11.04
N ILE A 159 -3.32 -3.08 -10.83
CA ILE A 159 -4.51 -2.96 -9.96
C ILE A 159 -5.85 -3.17 -10.68
N LEU A 160 -5.84 -3.26 -12.02
CA LEU A 160 -7.06 -3.55 -12.77
C LEU A 160 -7.52 -5.00 -12.55
N SER A 161 -8.82 -5.24 -12.78
CA SER A 161 -9.40 -6.58 -12.72
C SER A 161 -8.66 -7.54 -13.65
N ALA A 162 -8.43 -8.75 -13.15
CA ALA A 162 -7.79 -9.80 -13.94
C ALA A 162 -8.60 -10.14 -15.19
N ASN A 163 -7.90 -10.32 -16.31
CA ASN A 163 -8.45 -10.73 -17.59
C ASN A 163 -7.76 -12.02 -18.03
N GLN A 164 -8.50 -12.88 -18.75
CA GLN A 164 -7.95 -14.12 -19.31
C GLN A 164 -6.83 -13.86 -20.33
N ASN A 165 -6.83 -12.68 -20.97
CA ASN A 165 -5.82 -12.27 -21.94
C ASN A 165 -4.63 -11.53 -21.31
N ASP A 166 -4.57 -11.45 -19.97
CA ASP A 166 -3.45 -10.79 -19.30
C ASP A 166 -2.14 -11.52 -19.61
N PRO A 167 -1.08 -10.79 -19.98
CA PRO A 167 0.19 -11.42 -20.28
C PRO A 167 0.81 -11.99 -19.01
N GLU A 168 1.58 -13.08 -19.16
CA GLU A 168 2.16 -13.80 -18.03
C GLU A 168 2.97 -12.89 -17.09
N TRP A 169 3.72 -11.92 -17.63
CA TRP A 169 4.51 -10.98 -16.82
C TRP A 169 3.63 -10.13 -15.88
N LEU A 170 2.40 -9.78 -16.28
CA LEU A 170 1.47 -9.01 -15.46
C LEU A 170 0.89 -9.89 -14.35
N VAL A 171 0.55 -11.13 -14.69
CA VAL A 171 0.10 -12.11 -13.70
C VAL A 171 1.18 -12.36 -12.65
N GLN A 172 2.44 -12.46 -13.06
CA GLN A 172 3.57 -12.65 -12.14
C GLN A 172 3.84 -11.40 -11.29
N GLN A 173 3.71 -10.19 -11.85
CA GLN A 173 3.76 -8.95 -11.08
C GLN A 173 2.72 -8.95 -9.96
N ARG A 174 1.44 -9.20 -10.27
CA ARG A 174 0.37 -9.26 -9.28
C ARG A 174 0.59 -10.34 -8.22
N LYS A 175 1.09 -11.52 -8.61
CA LYS A 175 1.42 -12.59 -7.67
C LYS A 175 2.49 -12.15 -6.68
N LYS A 176 3.55 -11.49 -7.15
CA LYS A 176 4.62 -10.95 -6.31
C LYS A 176 4.10 -9.90 -5.33
N GLU A 177 3.27 -8.97 -5.80
CA GLU A 177 2.62 -7.95 -4.95
C GLU A 177 1.76 -8.60 -3.85
N ILE A 178 0.93 -9.59 -4.22
CA ILE A 178 0.10 -10.33 -3.27
C ILE A 178 0.95 -11.11 -2.26
N GLU A 179 2.06 -11.72 -2.68
CA GLU A 179 2.96 -12.45 -1.79
C GLU A 179 3.55 -11.53 -0.72
N ILE A 180 4.01 -10.33 -1.11
CA ILE A 180 4.54 -9.31 -0.18
C ILE A 180 3.44 -8.87 0.80
N ILE A 181 2.24 -8.53 0.30
CA ILE A 181 1.12 -8.10 1.14
C ILE A 181 0.72 -9.19 2.13
N LYS A 182 0.67 -10.46 1.69
CA LYS A 182 0.41 -11.60 2.57
C LYS A 182 1.47 -11.72 3.66
N GLY A 183 2.74 -11.51 3.32
CA GLY A 183 3.84 -11.46 4.30
C GLY A 183 3.62 -10.38 5.36
N TRP A 184 3.23 -9.17 4.96
CA TRP A 184 2.94 -8.08 5.91
C TRP A 184 1.73 -8.38 6.80
N ILE A 185 0.68 -8.99 6.25
CA ILE A 185 -0.50 -9.39 7.03
C ILE A 185 -0.12 -10.47 8.04
N ALA A 186 0.68 -11.47 7.65
CA ALA A 186 1.16 -12.51 8.56
C ALA A 186 2.00 -11.91 9.70
N GLN A 187 2.98 -11.06 9.37
CA GLN A 187 3.81 -10.37 10.35
C GLN A 187 2.98 -9.56 11.35
N TYR A 188 1.95 -8.83 10.87
CA TYR A 188 1.05 -8.08 11.74
C TYR A 188 0.34 -8.97 12.76
N TYR A 189 -0.14 -10.15 12.35
CA TYR A 189 -0.81 -11.06 13.28
C TYR A 189 0.15 -11.72 14.26
N ASP A 190 1.39 -12.00 13.86
CA ASP A 190 2.45 -12.47 14.75
C ASP A 190 2.78 -11.42 15.83
N ASP A 191 2.98 -10.16 15.41
CA ASP A 191 3.29 -9.03 16.30
C ASP A 191 2.13 -8.72 17.26
N LEU A 192 0.89 -8.73 16.74
CA LEU A 192 -0.31 -8.54 17.56
C LEU A 192 -0.46 -9.64 18.61
N GLY A 193 -0.22 -10.90 18.22
CA GLY A 193 -0.20 -12.03 19.13
C GLY A 193 0.82 -11.83 20.25
N ALA A 194 2.06 -11.47 19.91
CA ALA A 194 3.12 -11.20 20.88
C ALA A 194 2.77 -10.05 21.85
N SER A 195 2.17 -8.96 21.34
CA SER A 195 1.74 -7.82 22.18
C SER A 195 0.68 -8.23 23.20
N ILE A 196 -0.37 -8.92 22.75
CA ILE A 196 -1.47 -9.35 23.64
C ILE A 196 -0.96 -10.33 24.70
N LEU A 197 -0.04 -11.23 24.33
CA LEU A 197 0.60 -12.17 25.24
C LEU A 197 1.38 -11.47 26.35
N SER A 198 2.16 -10.45 25.98
CA SER A 198 2.90 -9.60 26.91
C SER A 198 1.95 -8.89 27.88
N ASP A 199 0.88 -8.26 27.38
CA ASP A 199 -0.09 -7.53 28.21
C ASP A 199 -0.80 -8.43 29.23
N LEU A 200 -1.12 -9.66 28.84
CA LEU A 200 -1.77 -10.65 29.70
C LEU A 200 -0.78 -11.46 30.57
N LYS A 201 0.53 -11.25 30.40
CA LYS A 201 1.61 -11.99 31.09
C LYS A 201 1.51 -13.51 30.94
N ILE A 202 1.07 -13.97 29.78
CA ILE A 202 0.90 -15.41 29.49
C ILE A 202 2.26 -15.96 28.99
N PRO A 203 2.77 -17.09 29.51
CA PRO A 203 4.03 -17.67 29.05
C PRO A 203 3.97 -18.06 27.56
N GLU A 204 4.94 -17.60 26.76
CA GLU A 204 5.01 -17.77 25.28
C GLU A 204 4.85 -19.22 24.81
N GLN A 205 5.34 -20.16 25.62
CA GLN A 205 5.28 -21.61 25.38
C GLN A 205 3.85 -22.19 25.32
N MET A 206 2.83 -21.43 25.74
CA MET A 206 1.42 -21.83 25.73
C MET A 206 0.71 -21.56 24.39
N ILE A 207 1.29 -20.72 23.50
CA ILE A 207 0.61 -20.20 22.30
C ILE A 207 1.38 -20.49 20.99
N LEU A 208 2.58 -21.07 21.05
CA LEU A 208 3.45 -21.30 19.87
C LEU A 208 2.87 -22.19 18.74
N LYS A 209 1.68 -22.79 18.90
CA LYS A 209 0.95 -23.48 17.81
C LYS A 209 -0.35 -22.79 17.38
N TYR A 210 -0.82 -21.79 18.11
CA TYR A 210 -2.15 -21.22 17.95
C TYR A 210 -2.27 -20.25 16.77
N ILE A 211 -1.16 -19.58 16.43
CA ILE A 211 -1.07 -18.67 15.27
C ILE A 211 -0.92 -19.45 13.93
N LEU A 212 -0.56 -20.74 13.98
CA LEU A 212 -0.43 -21.61 12.79
C LEU A 212 -1.75 -22.28 12.34
N VAL A 213 -2.89 -21.99 12.98
CA VAL A 213 -4.19 -22.65 12.69
C VAL A 213 -5.03 -21.90 11.64
N GLU A 214 -4.60 -20.75 11.12
CA GLU A 214 -5.27 -20.19 9.95
C GLU A 214 -4.86 -20.92 8.67
N ASN A 215 -5.78 -21.71 8.11
CA ASN A 215 -6.12 -21.54 6.69
C ASN A 215 -7.33 -22.35 6.13
N LYS A 216 -8.19 -23.02 6.93
CA LYS A 216 -9.33 -23.75 6.30
C LYS A 216 -10.70 -23.74 6.98
N THR A 217 -10.88 -23.24 8.21
CA THR A 217 -12.08 -23.63 9.00
C THR A 217 -13.01 -22.50 9.45
N PHE A 218 -12.56 -21.25 9.62
CA PHE A 218 -13.37 -20.19 10.26
C PHE A 218 -13.45 -18.89 9.43
N THR A 219 -14.03 -18.98 8.23
CA THR A 219 -14.10 -17.89 7.24
C THR A 219 -15.08 -16.75 7.53
N MET A 220 -15.95 -16.86 8.56
CA MET A 220 -17.01 -15.86 8.83
C MET A 220 -16.78 -14.97 10.05
N ARG A 221 -15.62 -15.06 10.71
CA ARG A 221 -15.29 -14.22 11.87
C ARG A 221 -14.00 -13.44 11.59
N SER A 222 -13.90 -12.25 12.19
CA SER A 222 -12.65 -11.50 12.21
C SER A 222 -11.56 -12.36 12.89
N PRO A 223 -10.36 -12.50 12.31
CA PRO A 223 -9.25 -13.24 12.92
C PRO A 223 -8.99 -12.83 14.37
N ILE A 224 -9.12 -11.54 14.67
CA ILE A 224 -8.94 -10.97 16.02
C ILE A 224 -9.98 -11.51 17.01
N SER A 225 -11.23 -11.70 16.59
CA SER A 225 -12.27 -12.28 17.44
C SER A 225 -12.01 -13.76 17.75
N ILE A 226 -11.45 -14.50 16.80
CA ILE A 226 -11.03 -15.90 17.00
C ILE A 226 -9.89 -15.93 18.02
N VAL A 227 -8.84 -15.13 17.81
CA VAL A 227 -7.70 -15.02 18.74
C VAL A 227 -8.15 -14.63 20.15
N ALA A 228 -9.06 -13.67 20.30
CA ALA A 228 -9.57 -13.27 21.60
C ALA A 228 -10.32 -14.41 22.33
N ALA A 229 -11.14 -15.19 21.61
CA ALA A 229 -11.88 -16.32 22.17
C ALA A 229 -10.96 -17.48 22.57
N VAL A 230 -9.92 -17.70 21.78
CA VAL A 230 -8.83 -18.64 22.04
C VAL A 230 -8.07 -18.30 23.32
N ILE A 231 -7.66 -17.05 23.46
CA ILE A 231 -6.97 -16.56 24.65
C ILE A 231 -7.87 -16.73 25.87
N TYR A 232 -9.17 -16.46 25.71
CA TYR A 232 -10.13 -16.75 26.76
C TYR A 232 -10.17 -18.24 27.12
N ILE A 233 -10.19 -19.17 26.18
CA ILE A 233 -10.13 -20.63 26.49
C ILE A 233 -8.88 -20.96 27.31
N ILE A 234 -7.70 -20.53 26.85
CA ILE A 234 -6.41 -20.82 27.50
C ILE A 234 -6.35 -20.23 28.91
N THR A 235 -6.73 -18.96 29.08
CA THR A 235 -6.72 -18.30 30.39
C THR A 235 -7.65 -18.98 31.38
N GLN A 236 -8.78 -19.51 30.92
CA GLN A 236 -9.72 -20.24 31.78
C GLN A 236 -9.21 -21.63 32.21
N LEU A 237 -8.34 -22.25 31.41
CA LEU A 237 -7.65 -23.51 31.70
C LEU A 237 -6.37 -23.32 32.52
N SER A 238 -5.87 -22.09 32.61
CA SER A 238 -4.70 -21.75 33.43
C SER A 238 -5.07 -21.55 34.90
N ASP A 239 -4.08 -21.74 35.78
CA ASP A 239 -4.24 -21.45 37.22
C ASP A 239 -4.49 -19.94 37.48
N ASP A 240 -3.96 -19.07 36.63
CA ASP A 240 -4.10 -17.60 36.71
C ASP A 240 -5.18 -17.10 35.75
N LYS A 241 -6.45 -17.38 36.10
CA LYS A 241 -7.61 -17.01 35.29
C LYS A 241 -7.69 -15.50 35.08
N LYS A 242 -7.74 -15.09 33.82
CA LYS A 242 -7.94 -13.68 33.44
C LYS A 242 -9.42 -13.39 33.24
N PRO A 243 -9.96 -12.30 33.81
CA PRO A 243 -11.34 -11.94 33.56
C PRO A 243 -11.52 -11.57 32.09
N LEU A 244 -12.70 -11.88 31.53
CA LEU A 244 -13.03 -11.59 30.13
C LEU A 244 -12.84 -10.11 29.78
N LYS A 245 -13.04 -9.22 30.75
CA LYS A 245 -12.83 -7.78 30.61
C LYS A 245 -11.39 -7.42 30.24
N ASP A 246 -10.40 -8.08 30.85
CA ASP A 246 -8.99 -7.78 30.60
C ASP A 246 -8.58 -8.23 29.19
N ILE A 247 -9.14 -9.37 28.74
CA ILE A 247 -8.97 -9.87 27.37
C ILE A 247 -9.64 -8.93 26.38
N SER A 248 -10.84 -8.41 26.71
CA SER A 248 -11.55 -7.43 25.89
C SER A 248 -10.74 -6.15 25.73
N VAL A 249 -10.11 -5.66 26.80
CA VAL A 249 -9.23 -4.48 26.76
C VAL A 249 -7.97 -4.74 25.94
N ALA A 250 -7.28 -5.86 26.16
CA ALA A 250 -6.03 -6.18 25.46
C ALA A 250 -6.24 -6.44 23.95
N THR A 251 -7.36 -7.05 23.58
CA THR A 251 -7.66 -7.41 22.18
C THR A 251 -8.47 -6.35 21.43
N GLY A 252 -9.07 -5.39 22.14
CA GLY A 252 -10.03 -4.43 21.58
C GLY A 252 -11.37 -5.04 21.15
N VAL A 253 -11.63 -6.32 21.44
CA VAL A 253 -12.86 -7.02 21.05
C VAL A 253 -13.91 -6.91 22.14
N ALA A 254 -15.13 -6.54 21.77
CA ALA A 254 -16.25 -6.52 22.71
C ALA A 254 -16.49 -7.89 23.37
N GLU A 255 -16.70 -7.92 24.68
CA GLU A 255 -16.92 -9.17 25.45
C GLU A 255 -18.00 -10.09 24.86
N GLY A 256 -19.11 -9.52 24.36
CA GLY A 256 -20.18 -10.29 23.73
C GLY A 256 -19.72 -11.04 22.47
N THR A 257 -18.83 -10.42 21.69
CA THR A 257 -18.23 -11.05 20.51
C THR A 257 -17.29 -12.18 20.91
N ILE A 258 -16.46 -11.98 21.95
CA ILE A 258 -15.57 -13.02 22.47
C ILE A 258 -16.38 -14.25 22.94
N ARG A 259 -17.48 -14.03 23.68
CA ARG A 259 -18.36 -15.13 24.12
C ARG A 259 -19.02 -15.87 22.96
N ASN A 260 -19.44 -15.16 21.92
CA ASN A 260 -20.04 -15.80 20.75
C ASN A 260 -19.00 -16.61 19.97
N SER A 261 -17.81 -16.03 19.72
CA SER A 261 -16.69 -16.73 19.10
C SER A 261 -16.24 -17.94 19.92
N TYR A 262 -16.24 -17.84 21.25
CA TYR A 262 -15.97 -18.97 22.14
C TYR A 262 -16.94 -20.13 21.92
N LYS A 263 -18.26 -19.85 21.85
CA LYS A 263 -19.28 -20.88 21.61
C LYS A 263 -19.06 -21.58 20.28
N ASP A 264 -18.76 -20.81 19.23
CA ASP A 264 -18.49 -21.34 17.89
C ASP A 264 -17.23 -22.24 17.90
N LEU A 265 -16.19 -21.85 18.64
CA LEU A 265 -14.95 -22.59 18.76
C LEU A 265 -15.04 -23.80 19.70
N TYR A 266 -15.96 -23.79 20.68
CA TYR A 266 -16.05 -24.79 21.75
C TYR A 266 -16.11 -26.23 21.21
N HIS A 267 -16.88 -26.44 20.14
CA HIS A 267 -17.03 -27.74 19.47
C HIS A 267 -15.76 -28.24 18.77
N HIS A 268 -14.76 -27.38 18.63
CA HIS A 268 -13.50 -27.66 17.96
C HIS A 268 -12.30 -27.56 18.91
N VAL A 269 -12.49 -27.26 20.19
CA VAL A 269 -11.39 -26.99 21.14
C VAL A 269 -10.39 -28.14 21.23
N SER A 270 -10.81 -29.41 21.16
CA SER A 270 -9.89 -30.56 21.15
C SER A 270 -8.96 -30.62 19.93
N LYS A 271 -9.30 -29.95 18.83
CA LYS A 271 -8.41 -29.79 17.66
C LYS A 271 -7.48 -28.59 17.78
N ILE A 272 -7.81 -27.65 18.67
CA ILE A 272 -7.13 -26.36 18.77
C ILE A 272 -6.16 -26.35 19.96
N ILE A 273 -6.58 -26.90 21.11
CA ILE A 273 -5.77 -27.06 22.31
C ILE A 273 -4.94 -28.35 22.19
N PRO A 274 -3.60 -28.28 22.23
CA PRO A 274 -2.78 -29.47 22.21
C PRO A 274 -2.99 -30.34 23.44
N ASN A 275 -3.01 -31.67 23.27
CA ASN A 275 -3.17 -32.64 24.37
C ASN A 275 -2.07 -32.57 25.46
N TRP A 276 -0.91 -31.97 25.16
CA TRP A 276 0.13 -31.75 26.16
C TRP A 276 -0.21 -30.61 27.13
N TYR A 277 -1.13 -29.72 26.76
CA TYR A 277 -1.52 -28.57 27.55
C TYR A 277 -2.73 -28.86 28.44
N ALA A 278 -3.80 -29.43 27.88
CA ALA A 278 -4.98 -29.87 28.62
C ALA A 278 -5.48 -31.18 28.03
N LYS A 279 -5.96 -32.10 28.88
CA LYS A 279 -6.60 -33.33 28.41
C LYS A 279 -8.03 -33.02 27.99
N GLU A 280 -8.60 -33.85 27.12
CA GLU A 280 -9.99 -33.68 26.64
C GLU A 280 -11.03 -33.72 27.77
N GLU A 281 -10.66 -34.28 28.92
CA GLU A 281 -11.42 -34.32 30.17
C GLU A 281 -11.46 -32.95 30.88
N ASP A 282 -10.40 -32.15 30.77
CA ASP A 282 -10.27 -30.82 31.37
C ASP A 282 -10.96 -29.73 30.52
N LEU A 283 -11.36 -30.09 29.28
CA LEU A 283 -11.99 -29.21 28.30
C LEU A 283 -13.54 -29.25 28.36
N ARG A 284 -14.14 -29.95 29.33
CA ARG A 284 -15.59 -30.17 29.46
C ARG A 284 -16.28 -29.27 30.47
#